data_AF-X1UZ26-F1
#
_entry.id   AF-X1UZ26-F1
#
_cell.length_a   1.000
_cell.length_b   1.000
_cell.length_c   1.000
_cell.angle_alpha   90.00
_cell.angle_beta   90.00
_cell.angle_gamma   90.00
#
_symmetry.space_group_name_H-M   'P 1'
#
loop_
_entity.id
_entity.type
_entity.pdbx_description
1 polymer ?
#
loop_
_entity_poly.entity_id
_entity_poly.type
_entity_poly.pdbx_seq_one_letter_code
_entity_poly.pdbx_strand_id
1 'polypeptide(L)'
;MCCSVFNCFYKSGHELIVKGNALEFVDELAKAEGPGSSWHNHKGHMIFDIERGKLTLIELLEKAGADYLCDTLATNVIMDGNAVKGVFIDSKSGREAIGAKVVVDATGDADIAHLAGAPLHQIHEGMGARGVRHSYCFRVGNVDVDNFVQYFINNPDQYSPYMDVDWDLKEAYAQYKETGTFLFPHGGGLPGVSAAVAAAR
;
A
#
# COMPACT_ATOMS: atom_id res chain seq x y z
N MET A 1 -7.65 0.00 -8.69
CA MET A 1 -7.30 0.31 -7.30
C MET A 1 -6.05 1.18 -7.31
N CYS A 2 -6.01 2.30 -6.58
CA CYS A 2 -4.77 3.07 -6.41
C CYS A 2 -3.82 2.28 -5.50
N CYS A 3 -2.58 2.09 -5.91
CA CYS A 3 -1.60 1.29 -5.18
C CYS A 3 -0.35 2.14 -5.02
N SER A 4 0.03 2.35 -3.76
CA SER A 4 1.21 3.13 -3.44
C SER A 4 1.82 2.68 -2.13
N VAL A 5 3.13 2.87 -1.99
CA VAL A 5 3.80 2.78 -0.70
C VAL A 5 4.30 4.15 -0.31
N PHE A 6 3.89 4.61 0.87
CA PHE A 6 4.37 5.87 1.42
C PHE A 6 5.77 5.67 2.00
N ASN A 7 6.71 6.57 1.67
CA ASN A 7 8.08 6.46 2.13
C ASN A 7 8.22 6.89 3.60
N CYS A 8 7.86 5.97 4.49
CA CYS A 8 8.08 6.06 5.94
C CYS A 8 9.35 5.32 6.40
N PHE A 9 10.20 4.87 5.48
CA PHE A 9 11.37 4.06 5.80
C PHE A 9 12.56 4.92 6.24
N TYR A 10 12.60 6.16 5.78
CA TYR A 10 13.69 7.10 6.03
C TYR A 10 13.17 8.31 6.81
N LYS A 11 13.94 8.79 7.78
CA LYS A 11 13.69 10.09 8.42
C LYS A 11 14.32 11.23 7.62
N SER A 12 13.99 12.47 8.00
CA SER A 12 14.68 13.66 7.49
C SER A 12 16.20 13.51 7.63
N GLY A 13 16.93 13.76 6.54
CA GLY A 13 18.37 13.50 6.44
C GLY A 13 18.76 12.12 5.88
N HIS A 14 17.81 11.37 5.29
CA HIS A 14 18.04 10.10 4.57
C HIS A 14 18.60 8.96 5.44
N GLU A 15 18.32 8.98 6.75
CA GLU A 15 18.68 7.88 7.63
C GLU A 15 17.55 6.83 7.64
N LEU A 16 17.91 5.58 7.37
CA LEU A 16 16.99 4.44 7.36
C LEU A 16 16.56 4.07 8.78
N ILE A 17 15.26 4.17 9.06
CA ILE A 17 14.65 3.93 10.37
C ILE A 17 13.75 2.69 10.43
N VAL A 18 13.12 2.28 9.32
CA VAL A 18 12.30 1.07 9.24
C VAL A 18 12.95 0.07 8.29
N LYS A 19 13.10 -1.17 8.74
CA LYS A 19 13.75 -2.26 8.00
C LYS A 19 12.82 -3.47 7.88
N GLY A 20 13.24 -4.45 7.08
CA GLY A 20 12.57 -5.75 6.94
C GLY A 20 11.78 -5.86 5.63
N ASN A 21 10.91 -6.86 5.57
CA ASN A 21 10.27 -7.31 4.32
C ASN A 21 9.52 -6.19 3.57
N ALA A 22 8.95 -5.21 4.29
CA ALA A 22 8.29 -4.07 3.65
C ALA A 22 9.27 -3.19 2.86
N LEU A 23 10.48 -2.98 3.37
CA LEU A 23 11.53 -2.25 2.66
C LEU A 23 12.04 -3.07 1.47
N GLU A 24 12.28 -4.36 1.67
CA GLU A 24 12.71 -5.29 0.61
C GLU A 24 11.71 -5.34 -0.54
N PHE A 25 10.41 -5.35 -0.22
CA PHE A 25 9.35 -5.27 -1.22
C PHE A 25 9.43 -3.99 -2.05
N VAL A 26 9.55 -2.82 -1.41
CA VAL A 26 9.62 -1.55 -2.15
C VAL A 26 10.92 -1.45 -2.94
N ASP A 27 12.04 -1.96 -2.43
CA ASP A 27 13.31 -2.01 -3.16
C ASP A 27 13.22 -2.83 -4.44
N GLU A 28 12.61 -4.03 -4.39
CA GLU A 28 12.42 -4.84 -5.59
C GLU A 28 11.41 -4.22 -6.55
N LEU A 29 10.34 -3.62 -6.02
CA LEU A 29 9.33 -2.94 -6.82
C LEU A 29 9.90 -1.71 -7.54
N ALA A 30 10.70 -0.91 -6.85
CA ALA A 30 11.38 0.26 -7.40
C ALA A 30 12.32 -0.13 -8.56
N LYS A 31 13.02 -1.26 -8.44
CA LYS A 31 13.85 -1.80 -9.54
C LYS A 31 13.00 -2.20 -10.75
N ALA A 32 11.81 -2.76 -10.52
CA ALA A 32 10.94 -3.21 -11.59
C ALA A 32 10.15 -2.08 -12.27
N GLU A 33 9.81 -1.02 -11.55
CA GLU A 33 9.04 0.13 -12.04
C GLU A 33 9.92 1.26 -12.60
N GLY A 34 11.25 1.21 -12.39
CA GLY A 34 12.22 2.14 -12.98
C GLY A 34 13.01 3.02 -12.01
N PRO A 35 12.44 3.53 -10.88
CA PRO A 35 13.20 4.34 -9.92
C PRO A 35 14.51 3.71 -9.44
N GLY A 36 14.58 2.38 -9.34
CA GLY A 36 15.74 1.69 -8.76
C GLY A 36 16.04 2.25 -7.39
N SER A 37 17.31 2.42 -7.01
CA SER A 37 17.69 2.96 -5.70
C SER A 37 17.40 4.45 -5.49
N SER A 38 16.99 5.21 -6.51
CA SER A 38 16.71 6.64 -6.33
C SER A 38 15.49 6.89 -5.43
N TRP A 39 14.61 5.88 -5.30
CA TRP A 39 13.40 5.96 -4.48
C TRP A 39 13.66 6.21 -3.00
N HIS A 40 14.84 5.86 -2.49
CA HIS A 40 15.25 6.17 -1.11
C HIS A 40 15.24 7.67 -0.82
N ASN A 41 15.31 8.50 -1.86
CA ASN A 41 15.26 9.95 -1.75
C ASN A 41 13.88 10.54 -2.08
N HIS A 42 12.93 9.72 -2.53
CA HIS A 42 11.60 10.20 -2.89
C HIS A 42 10.81 10.58 -1.65
N LYS A 43 10.16 11.74 -1.72
CA LYS A 43 9.19 12.16 -0.72
C LYS A 43 7.82 11.66 -1.13
N GLY A 44 7.02 11.29 -0.15
CA GLY A 44 5.63 10.90 -0.37
C GLY A 44 5.46 9.46 -0.82
N HIS A 45 4.55 9.27 -1.79
CA HIS A 45 4.12 7.96 -2.26
C HIS A 45 4.92 7.51 -3.49
N MET A 46 5.47 6.31 -3.46
CA MET A 46 5.77 5.56 -4.68
C MET A 46 4.47 4.99 -5.22
N ILE A 47 4.03 5.44 -6.39
CA ILE A 47 2.87 4.89 -7.09
C ILE A 47 3.36 3.81 -8.05
N PHE A 48 2.67 2.66 -8.10
CA PHE A 48 3.11 1.51 -8.87
C PHE A 48 1.93 0.77 -9.51
N ASP A 49 2.23 -0.03 -10.54
CA ASP A 49 1.25 -0.94 -11.13
C ASP A 49 0.92 -2.11 -10.19
N ILE A 50 -0.38 -2.40 -10.03
CA ILE A 50 -0.82 -3.41 -9.06
C ILE A 50 -0.45 -4.84 -9.47
N GLU A 51 -0.46 -5.14 -10.77
CA GLU A 51 -0.05 -6.45 -11.25
C GLU A 51 1.45 -6.61 -11.12
N ARG A 52 2.23 -5.53 -11.30
CA ARG A 52 3.65 -5.55 -10.93
C ARG A 52 3.86 -5.83 -9.45
N GLY A 53 3.13 -5.13 -8.58
CA GLY A 53 3.22 -5.33 -7.13
C GLY A 53 2.96 -6.78 -6.72
N LYS A 54 1.92 -7.42 -7.27
CA LYS A 54 1.64 -8.85 -7.02
C LYS A 54 2.78 -9.75 -7.50
N LEU A 55 3.30 -9.51 -8.70
CA LEU A 55 4.40 -10.29 -9.25
C LEU A 55 5.66 -10.18 -8.38
N THR A 56 6.02 -8.97 -7.95
CA THR A 56 7.16 -8.74 -7.06
C THR A 56 7.00 -9.48 -5.72
N LEU A 57 5.79 -9.51 -5.15
CA LEU A 57 5.52 -10.29 -3.93
C LEU A 57 5.70 -11.80 -4.15
N ILE A 58 5.21 -12.33 -5.28
CA ILE A 58 5.40 -13.75 -5.63
C ILE A 58 6.89 -14.07 -5.79
N GLU A 59 7.65 -13.24 -6.50
CA GLU A 59 9.10 -13.42 -6.67
C GLU A 59 9.84 -13.41 -5.32
N LEU A 60 9.40 -12.57 -4.37
CA LEU A 60 9.96 -12.54 -3.02
C LEU A 60 9.63 -13.80 -2.22
N LEU A 61 8.42 -14.33 -2.34
CA LEU A 61 8.04 -15.61 -1.72
C LEU A 61 8.86 -16.76 -2.29
N GLU A 62 9.04 -16.81 -3.61
CA GLU A 62 9.86 -17.82 -4.28
C GLU A 62 11.34 -17.74 -3.87
N LYS A 63 11.91 -16.54 -3.81
CA LYS A 63 13.28 -16.31 -3.30
C LYS A 63 13.44 -16.77 -1.86
N ALA A 64 12.40 -16.61 -1.04
CA ALA A 64 12.37 -17.09 0.34
C ALA A 64 12.15 -18.60 0.47
N GLY A 65 11.81 -19.30 -0.62
CA GLY A 65 11.45 -20.72 -0.62
C GLY A 65 10.13 -20.99 0.10
N ALA A 66 9.22 -20.01 0.12
CA ALA A 66 7.91 -20.14 0.75
C ALA A 66 6.89 -20.73 -0.24
N ASP A 67 6.14 -21.74 0.19
CA ASP A 67 4.98 -22.23 -0.55
C ASP A 67 3.83 -21.23 -0.47
N TYR A 68 3.11 -21.05 -1.57
CA TYR A 68 1.94 -20.19 -1.64
C TYR A 68 0.76 -20.90 -2.33
N LEU A 69 -0.44 -20.63 -1.86
CA LEU A 69 -1.68 -21.18 -2.40
C LEU A 69 -2.54 -20.05 -2.97
N CYS A 70 -2.77 -20.09 -4.28
CA CYS A 70 -3.71 -19.19 -4.95
C CYS A 70 -5.13 -19.78 -4.94
N ASP A 71 -6.15 -18.95 -5.18
CA ASP A 71 -7.56 -19.37 -5.23
C ASP A 71 -8.00 -20.22 -4.01
N THR A 72 -7.44 -19.91 -2.85
CA THR A 72 -7.59 -20.68 -1.60
C THR A 72 -7.99 -19.74 -0.48
N LEU A 73 -9.06 -20.05 0.24
CA LEU A 73 -9.56 -19.24 1.34
C LEU A 73 -9.37 -20.00 2.67
N ALA A 74 -8.79 -19.35 3.67
CA ALA A 74 -8.79 -19.86 5.03
C ALA A 74 -10.16 -19.61 5.68
N THR A 75 -10.94 -20.67 5.92
CA THR A 75 -12.35 -20.56 6.31
C THR A 75 -12.62 -20.89 7.77
N ASN A 76 -11.66 -21.51 8.47
CA ASN A 76 -11.75 -21.77 9.91
C ASN A 76 -10.35 -21.99 10.51
N VAL A 77 -10.25 -22.07 11.84
CA VAL A 77 -9.00 -22.32 12.58
C VAL A 77 -9.03 -23.65 13.32
N ILE A 78 -7.85 -24.24 13.51
CA ILE A 78 -7.66 -25.42 14.35
C ILE A 78 -7.18 -24.92 15.71
N MET A 79 -7.96 -25.14 16.76
CA MET A 79 -7.65 -24.69 18.12
C MET A 79 -7.25 -25.85 19.03
N ASP A 80 -6.29 -25.60 19.92
CA ASP A 80 -5.95 -26.43 21.07
C ASP A 80 -5.94 -25.55 22.32
N GLY A 81 -7.04 -25.58 23.07
CA GLY A 81 -7.32 -24.61 24.13
C GLY A 81 -7.31 -23.18 23.59
N ASN A 82 -6.34 -22.37 24.04
CA ASN A 82 -6.17 -20.98 23.63
C ASN A 82 -5.04 -20.78 22.58
N ALA A 83 -4.62 -21.85 21.90
CA ALA A 83 -3.54 -21.80 20.91
C ALA A 83 -4.05 -22.24 19.53
N VAL A 84 -3.77 -21.42 18.51
CA VAL A 84 -3.99 -21.79 17.11
C VAL A 84 -2.93 -22.82 16.69
N LYS A 85 -3.36 -23.93 16.09
CA LYS A 85 -2.52 -25.03 15.60
C LYS A 85 -2.56 -25.19 14.08
N GLY A 86 -3.28 -24.33 13.39
CA GLY A 86 -3.44 -24.41 11.94
C GLY A 86 -4.74 -23.77 11.48
N VAL A 87 -5.03 -23.95 10.19
CA VAL A 87 -6.23 -23.41 9.53
C VAL A 87 -6.89 -24.49 8.69
N PHE A 88 -8.20 -24.39 8.54
CA PHE A 88 -8.94 -25.07 7.48
C PHE A 88 -8.97 -24.15 6.27
N ILE A 89 -8.71 -24.72 5.10
CA ILE A 89 -8.76 -24.02 3.82
C ILE A 89 -9.81 -24.65 2.91
N ASP A 90 -10.41 -23.82 2.06
CA ASP A 90 -11.27 -24.27 0.97
C ASP A 90 -10.67 -23.81 -0.37
N SER A 91 -10.57 -24.74 -1.30
CA SER A 91 -10.19 -24.50 -2.69
C SER A 91 -11.07 -25.33 -3.63
N LYS A 92 -10.80 -25.28 -4.94
CA LYS A 92 -11.48 -26.15 -5.92
C LYS A 92 -11.19 -27.65 -5.71
N SER A 93 -10.15 -27.98 -4.94
CA SER A 93 -9.81 -29.36 -4.56
C SER A 93 -10.62 -29.87 -3.36
N GLY A 94 -11.44 -29.01 -2.76
CA GLY A 94 -12.21 -29.30 -1.54
C GLY A 94 -11.61 -28.66 -0.30
N ARG A 95 -12.06 -29.14 0.87
CA ARG A 95 -11.61 -28.65 2.17
C ARG A 95 -10.41 -29.43 2.66
N GLU A 96 -9.38 -28.71 3.09
CA GLU A 96 -8.15 -29.29 3.65
C GLU A 96 -7.78 -28.64 4.98
N ALA A 97 -6.90 -29.28 5.74
CA ALA A 97 -6.39 -28.78 7.02
C ALA A 97 -4.87 -28.61 6.94
N ILE A 98 -4.38 -27.40 7.20
CA ILE A 98 -2.96 -27.09 7.25
C ILE A 98 -2.56 -26.87 8.70
N GLY A 99 -1.77 -27.78 9.26
CA GLY A 99 -1.19 -27.66 10.58
C GLY A 99 0.00 -26.71 10.60
N ALA A 100 0.09 -25.85 11.62
CA ALA A 100 1.16 -24.87 11.78
C ALA A 100 1.55 -24.68 13.26
N LYS A 101 2.83 -24.39 13.50
CA LYS A 101 3.32 -24.01 14.84
C LYS A 101 2.93 -22.58 15.21
N VAL A 102 2.85 -21.71 14.20
CA VAL A 102 2.51 -20.29 14.30
C VAL A 102 1.66 -19.95 13.08
N VAL A 103 0.59 -19.18 13.30
CA VAL A 103 -0.24 -18.61 12.23
C VAL A 103 -0.15 -17.10 12.34
N VAL A 104 0.14 -16.43 11.23
CA VAL A 104 0.16 -14.97 11.13
C VAL A 104 -1.08 -14.55 10.35
N ASP A 105 -1.98 -13.79 10.98
CA ASP A 105 -3.15 -13.23 10.31
C ASP A 105 -2.76 -11.98 9.52
N ALA A 106 -2.73 -12.13 8.20
CA ALA A 106 -2.47 -11.04 7.25
C ALA A 106 -3.66 -10.83 6.30
N THR A 107 -4.88 -11.16 6.74
CA THR A 107 -6.11 -11.04 5.93
C THR A 107 -6.53 -9.59 5.69
N GLY A 108 -6.08 -8.66 6.54
CA GLY A 108 -6.49 -7.25 6.52
C GLY A 108 -7.76 -6.98 7.34
N ASP A 109 -8.69 -7.94 7.38
CA ASP A 109 -9.97 -7.84 8.11
C ASP A 109 -9.97 -8.57 9.47
N ALA A 110 -8.84 -9.20 9.82
CA ALA A 110 -8.65 -9.98 11.05
C ALA A 110 -9.54 -11.24 11.12
N ASP A 111 -9.78 -11.89 9.97
CA ASP A 111 -10.66 -13.07 9.87
C ASP A 111 -10.15 -14.24 10.73
N ILE A 112 -8.84 -14.52 10.71
CA ILE A 112 -8.26 -15.64 11.46
C ILE A 112 -8.31 -15.35 12.96
N ALA A 113 -8.00 -14.11 13.35
CA ALA A 113 -8.13 -13.67 14.73
C ALA A 113 -9.58 -13.77 15.22
N HIS A 114 -10.55 -13.35 14.40
CA HIS A 114 -11.98 -13.49 14.69
C HIS A 114 -12.38 -14.95 14.90
N LEU A 115 -12.01 -15.82 13.96
CA LEU A 115 -12.30 -17.26 14.00
C LEU A 115 -11.64 -17.95 15.21
N ALA A 116 -10.48 -17.47 15.65
CA ALA A 116 -9.81 -17.94 16.87
C ALA A 116 -10.45 -17.43 18.18
N GLY A 117 -11.49 -16.59 18.10
CA GLY A 117 -12.15 -16.01 19.26
C GLY A 117 -11.33 -14.91 19.94
N ALA A 118 -10.36 -14.31 19.23
CA ALA A 118 -9.60 -13.19 19.77
C ALA A 118 -10.52 -11.97 19.96
N PRO A 119 -10.32 -11.17 21.03
CA PRO A 119 -11.06 -9.93 21.21
C PRO A 119 -10.69 -8.94 20.09
N LEU A 120 -11.70 -8.48 19.34
CA LEU A 120 -11.53 -7.52 18.26
C LEU A 120 -12.23 -6.20 18.60
N HIS A 121 -11.62 -5.09 18.18
CA HIS A 121 -12.24 -3.77 18.21
C HIS A 121 -12.96 -3.53 16.89
N GLN A 122 -14.27 -3.73 16.86
CA GLN A 122 -15.08 -3.45 15.69
C GLN A 122 -15.42 -1.95 15.62
N ILE A 123 -15.23 -1.37 14.43
CA ILE A 123 -15.66 -0.01 14.13
C ILE A 123 -17.11 -0.08 13.65
N HIS A 124 -18.01 0.72 14.23
CA HIS A 124 -19.42 0.78 13.83
C HIS A 124 -19.85 2.20 13.51
N GLU A 125 -20.98 2.32 12.80
CA GLU A 125 -21.62 3.60 12.52
C GLU A 125 -21.86 4.38 13.83
N GLY A 126 -21.68 5.71 13.79
CA GLY A 126 -21.81 6.58 14.96
C GLY A 126 -20.54 6.82 15.77
N MET A 127 -19.41 6.17 15.47
CA MET A 127 -18.12 6.45 16.14
C MET A 127 -17.41 7.75 15.69
N GLY A 128 -18.13 8.69 15.07
CA GLY A 128 -17.60 9.98 14.61
C GLY A 128 -16.42 9.83 13.64
N ALA A 129 -15.36 10.61 13.84
CA ALA A 129 -14.14 10.56 13.02
C ALA A 129 -13.38 9.22 13.07
N ARG A 130 -13.77 8.29 13.96
CA ARG A 130 -13.24 6.91 14.04
C ARG A 130 -14.17 5.88 13.39
N GLY A 131 -15.30 6.30 12.82
CA GLY A 131 -16.23 5.44 12.09
C GLY A 131 -15.63 4.92 10.77
N VAL A 132 -16.40 4.06 10.10
CA VAL A 132 -16.02 3.41 8.83
C VAL A 132 -15.78 4.46 7.75
N ARG A 133 -14.54 4.91 7.59
CA ARG A 133 -14.10 5.77 6.49
C ARG A 133 -13.28 4.94 5.54
N HIS A 134 -13.96 4.28 4.59
CA HIS A 134 -13.29 3.80 3.41
C HIS A 134 -13.13 4.97 2.44
N SER A 135 -11.89 5.35 2.16
CA SER A 135 -11.59 6.23 1.03
C SER A 135 -11.88 5.45 -0.25
N TYR A 136 -12.68 6.03 -1.13
CA TYR A 136 -12.91 5.44 -2.44
C TYR A 136 -11.67 5.65 -3.31
N CYS A 137 -10.86 4.60 -3.48
CA CYS A 137 -9.62 4.65 -4.24
C CYS A 137 -9.84 4.14 -5.68
N PHE A 138 -9.86 5.05 -6.64
CA PHE A 138 -10.00 4.74 -8.07
C PHE A 138 -8.80 5.22 -8.88
N ARG A 139 -8.68 4.74 -10.12
CA ARG A 139 -7.72 5.23 -11.10
C ARG A 139 -8.49 5.83 -12.27
N VAL A 140 -8.02 6.96 -12.80
CA VAL A 140 -8.56 7.58 -14.01
C VAL A 140 -7.47 7.52 -15.08
N GLY A 141 -7.79 6.88 -16.20
CA GLY A 141 -6.93 6.87 -17.38
C GLY A 141 -7.26 7.99 -18.36
N ASN A 142 -6.47 8.13 -19.43
CA ASN A 142 -6.65 9.14 -20.47
C ASN A 142 -6.66 10.59 -19.91
N VAL A 143 -5.79 10.84 -18.93
CA VAL A 143 -5.55 12.16 -18.34
C VAL A 143 -4.24 12.69 -18.91
N ASP A 144 -4.25 13.92 -19.40
CA ASP A 144 -3.02 14.64 -19.76
C ASP A 144 -2.34 15.15 -18.49
N VAL A 145 -1.49 14.29 -17.91
CA VAL A 145 -0.79 14.59 -16.66
C VAL A 145 0.27 15.66 -16.86
N ASP A 146 0.92 15.73 -18.01
CA ASP A 146 1.91 16.77 -18.32
C ASP A 146 1.24 18.16 -18.28
N ASN A 147 0.07 18.31 -18.91
CA ASN A 147 -0.69 19.56 -18.88
C ASN A 147 -1.22 19.88 -17.47
N PHE A 148 -1.67 18.86 -16.71
CA PHE A 148 -2.09 19.04 -15.32
C PHE A 148 -0.94 19.56 -14.43
N VAL A 149 0.25 18.98 -14.55
CA VAL A 149 1.43 19.45 -13.82
C VAL A 149 1.80 20.86 -14.27
N GLN A 150 1.81 21.12 -15.57
CA GLN A 150 2.15 22.45 -16.12
C GLN A 150 1.19 23.54 -15.66
N TYR A 151 -0.09 23.21 -15.44
CA TYR A 151 -1.06 24.13 -14.85
C TYR A 151 -0.58 24.67 -13.49
N PHE A 152 -0.14 23.80 -12.58
CA PHE A 152 0.36 24.23 -11.27
C PHE A 152 1.68 24.98 -11.36
N ILE A 153 2.56 24.63 -12.30
CA ILE A 153 3.79 25.39 -12.55
C ILE A 153 3.47 26.84 -12.96
N ASN A 154 2.42 27.03 -13.76
CA ASN A 154 1.99 28.35 -14.20
C ASN A 154 1.12 29.09 -13.16
N ASN A 155 0.52 28.38 -12.20
CA ASN A 155 -0.35 28.90 -11.15
C ASN A 155 0.09 28.38 -9.76
N PRO A 156 1.30 28.74 -9.29
CA PRO A 156 1.90 28.14 -8.09
C PRO A 156 1.12 28.42 -6.81
N ASP A 157 0.32 29.48 -6.77
CA ASP A 157 -0.58 29.85 -5.67
C ASP A 157 -1.75 28.88 -5.48
N GLN A 158 -2.04 28.05 -6.49
CA GLN A 158 -3.10 27.04 -6.43
C GLN A 158 -2.59 25.66 -6.01
N TYR A 159 -1.28 25.47 -5.87
CA TYR A 159 -0.73 24.27 -5.25
C TYR A 159 -0.76 24.44 -3.73
N SER A 160 -1.17 23.41 -2.99
CA SER A 160 -1.22 23.43 -1.52
C SER A 160 0.01 22.75 -0.90
N PRO A 161 1.16 23.44 -0.73
CA PRO A 161 2.37 22.81 -0.21
C PRO A 161 2.20 22.41 1.26
N TYR A 162 3.04 21.47 1.72
CA TYR A 162 3.11 21.07 3.14
C TYR A 162 1.81 20.50 3.75
N MET A 163 0.90 19.99 2.92
CA MET A 163 -0.41 19.50 3.36
C MET A 163 -0.37 18.01 3.76
N ASP A 164 0.03 17.12 2.86
CA ASP A 164 0.16 15.67 3.14
C ASP A 164 1.62 15.21 3.21
N VAL A 165 2.51 15.92 2.52
CA VAL A 165 3.96 15.67 2.45
C VAL A 165 4.67 17.00 2.68
N ASP A 166 5.77 16.96 3.44
CA ASP A 166 6.61 18.12 3.73
C ASP A 166 7.47 18.50 2.51
N TRP A 167 6.82 19.09 1.51
CA TRP A 167 7.45 19.58 0.29
C TRP A 167 6.69 20.73 -0.37
N ASP A 168 7.41 21.49 -1.21
CA ASP A 168 6.83 22.51 -2.06
C ASP A 168 6.58 22.01 -3.51
N LEU A 169 5.98 22.87 -4.33
CA LEU A 169 5.73 22.57 -5.75
C LEU A 169 7.01 22.29 -6.54
N LYS A 170 8.15 22.91 -6.19
CA LYS A 170 9.41 22.71 -6.91
C LYS A 170 9.96 21.31 -6.65
N GLU A 171 9.90 20.86 -5.41
CA GLU A 171 10.27 19.51 -5.01
C GLU A 171 9.35 18.46 -5.64
N ALA A 172 8.02 18.67 -5.59
CA ALA A 172 7.06 17.80 -6.25
C ALA A 172 7.31 17.71 -7.78
N TYR A 173 7.60 18.84 -8.43
CA TYR A 173 7.93 18.88 -9.85
C TYR A 173 9.28 18.22 -10.17
N ALA A 174 10.27 18.34 -9.30
CA ALA A 174 11.56 17.66 -9.47
C ALA A 174 11.37 16.13 -9.48
N GLN A 175 10.60 15.60 -8.53
CA GLN A 175 10.29 14.17 -8.49
C GLN A 175 9.41 13.74 -9.68
N TYR A 176 8.47 14.58 -10.13
CA TYR A 176 7.71 14.31 -11.36
C TYR A 176 8.62 14.13 -12.59
N LYS A 177 9.61 15.00 -12.76
CA LYS A 177 10.56 14.87 -13.87
C LYS A 177 11.40 13.60 -13.80
N GLU A 178 11.70 13.14 -12.59
CA GLU A 178 12.48 11.91 -12.36
C GLU A 178 11.63 10.65 -12.57
N THR A 179 10.39 10.65 -12.08
CA THR A 179 9.59 9.43 -11.87
C THR A 179 8.32 9.35 -12.72
N GLY A 180 7.90 10.45 -13.35
CA GLY A 180 6.58 10.57 -13.98
C GLY A 180 5.41 10.65 -12.98
N THR A 181 5.68 10.67 -11.67
CA THR A 181 4.63 10.73 -10.64
C THR A 181 4.53 12.12 -10.02
N PHE A 182 3.32 12.69 -10.02
CA PHE A 182 3.04 13.98 -9.39
C PHE A 182 2.00 13.80 -8.28
N LEU A 183 2.46 13.82 -7.03
CA LEU A 183 1.55 13.77 -5.90
C LEU A 183 0.92 15.15 -5.68
N PHE A 184 -0.37 15.23 -5.95
CA PHE A 184 -1.20 16.38 -5.63
C PHE A 184 -1.82 16.18 -4.23
N PRO A 185 -1.80 17.19 -3.35
CA PRO A 185 -2.31 17.07 -2.00
C PRO A 185 -3.82 16.79 -1.95
N HIS A 186 -4.22 15.88 -1.07
CA HIS A 186 -5.61 15.50 -0.77
C HIS A 186 -6.10 16.00 0.61
N GLY A 187 -5.23 16.55 1.46
CA GLY A 187 -5.62 17.23 2.71
C GLY A 187 -6.46 16.37 3.66
N GLY A 188 -6.12 15.09 3.76
CA GLY A 188 -6.89 14.13 4.58
C GLY A 188 -8.36 13.92 4.17
N GLY A 189 -8.75 14.23 2.92
CA GLY A 189 -10.10 14.03 2.41
C GLY A 189 -11.08 15.15 2.75
N LEU A 190 -10.57 16.37 2.98
CA LEU A 190 -11.40 17.56 3.10
C LEU A 190 -12.14 17.85 1.77
N PRO A 191 -13.38 18.39 1.81
CA PRO A 191 -14.13 18.70 0.59
C PRO A 191 -13.34 19.61 -0.36
N GLY A 192 -13.17 19.19 -1.61
CA GLY A 192 -12.50 19.98 -2.66
C GLY A 192 -11.03 19.63 -2.92
N VAL A 193 -10.44 18.67 -2.20
CA VAL A 193 -9.05 18.21 -2.40
C VAL A 193 -8.98 16.69 -2.37
N SER A 194 -8.88 16.04 -3.53
CA SER A 194 -8.60 14.60 -3.60
C SER A 194 -8.16 14.14 -4.99
N ALA A 195 -6.86 14.09 -5.25
CA ALA A 195 -6.29 13.28 -6.33
C ALA A 195 -4.79 13.08 -6.11
N ALA A 196 -4.29 11.85 -6.18
CA ALA A 196 -2.88 11.59 -6.52
C ALA A 196 -2.83 11.30 -8.02
N VAL A 197 -1.95 11.96 -8.77
CA VAL A 197 -1.93 11.84 -10.24
C VAL A 197 -0.59 11.23 -10.67
N ALA A 198 -0.63 9.97 -11.10
CA ALA A 198 0.51 9.34 -11.75
C ALA A 198 0.31 9.39 -13.27
N ALA A 199 1.34 9.80 -14.01
CA ALA A 199 1.40 9.56 -15.45
C ALA A 199 1.92 8.14 -15.66
N ALA A 200 1.20 7.32 -16.42
CA ALA A 200 1.80 6.13 -17.03
C ALA A 200 2.56 6.61 -18.28
N ARG A 201 3.88 6.42 -18.30
CA ARG A 201 4.68 6.53 -19.53
C ARG A 201 4.90 5.14 -20.12
#